data_AF-A0A420A3R4-F1
#
_entry.id   AF-A0A420A3R4-F1
#
_cell.length_a   1.000
_cell.length_b   1.000
_cell.length_c   1.000
_cell.angle_alpha   90.00
_cell.angle_beta   90.00
_cell.angle_gamma   90.00
#
_symmetry.space_group_name_H-M   'P 1'
#
loop_
_entity.id
_entity.type
_entity.pdbx_description
1 polymer ?
#
loop_
_entity_poly.entity_id
_entity_poly.type
_entity_poly.pdbx_seq_one_letter_code
_entity_poly.pdbx_strand_id
1 'polypeptide(L)'
;MSKSKGSRIVAWAIAAAVANAPLAVLLTLATPAGIDRAVAATSTAGTDDYAATRYPIILVHGLTGTDKYLGVLDYWYGIQSDLQQHGATVYVANISGFQSDDGPNGRGEQLLAYVKQVLAATGAQKVNLIGHSQGGLTSRYVAAVAPELVASVTTIGTPHRGSEFADFVQDMLQKDPTGLSAPIIGAFANIFGILTSSTHNTNQNAVAALQTLTTANAAAYNLRYPSAGLGAPGSCQTGAATETVNSNTHLLYSWAGSAIQPTSLFGIPGATDTSVAPIDSANLLDPSTLVLYGTGAIMLSRQSGQNDGLVSVCSALYGKVLGTSYKWNHLDEINQLLGVRGANAADPVAVIRTQANRLKTQGV
;
A
#
# COMPACT_ATOMS: atom_id res chain seq x y z
N MET A 1 28.05 -11.85 -33.64
CA MET A 1 27.69 -13.17 -33.05
C MET A 1 28.51 -13.31 -31.78
N SER A 2 28.06 -13.56 -30.55
CA SER A 2 26.79 -13.90 -29.92
C SER A 2 26.96 -13.45 -28.46
N LYS A 3 26.08 -12.59 -27.92
CA LYS A 3 26.06 -12.27 -26.48
C LYS A 3 24.64 -12.42 -25.95
N SER A 4 24.55 -13.06 -24.78
CA SER A 4 23.45 -12.96 -23.80
C SER A 4 22.08 -13.54 -24.22
N LYS A 5 21.96 -14.88 -24.25
CA LYS A 5 20.67 -15.58 -24.18
C LYS A 5 20.39 -16.23 -22.81
N GLY A 6 21.39 -16.36 -21.93
CA GLY A 6 21.27 -17.11 -20.67
C GLY A 6 20.49 -16.42 -19.56
N SER A 7 20.63 -15.09 -19.38
CA SER A 7 19.96 -14.36 -18.30
C SER A 7 18.43 -14.21 -18.53
N ARG A 8 17.99 -14.23 -19.79
CA ARG A 8 16.57 -14.14 -20.14
C ARG A 8 15.79 -15.43 -19.91
N ILE A 9 16.42 -16.59 -19.94
CA ILE A 9 15.68 -17.88 -19.86
C ILE A 9 15.29 -18.22 -18.41
N VAL A 10 16.08 -17.77 -17.42
CA VAL A 10 15.84 -18.07 -16.00
C VAL A 10 14.64 -17.26 -15.43
N ALA A 11 14.43 -16.03 -15.90
CA ALA A 11 13.27 -15.23 -15.50
C ALA A 11 11.92 -15.84 -15.97
N TRP A 12 11.91 -16.55 -17.11
CA TRP A 12 10.72 -17.20 -17.63
C TRP A 12 10.37 -18.50 -16.90
N ALA A 13 11.37 -19.23 -16.39
CA ALA A 13 11.15 -20.51 -15.71
C ALA A 13 10.48 -20.34 -14.33
N ILE A 14 10.78 -19.26 -13.61
CA ILE A 14 10.13 -18.97 -12.31
C ILE A 14 8.69 -18.45 -12.52
N ALA A 15 8.45 -17.67 -13.59
CA ALA A 15 7.11 -17.19 -13.95
C ALA A 15 6.17 -18.32 -14.44
N ALA A 16 6.70 -19.36 -15.08
CA ALA A 16 5.91 -20.46 -15.62
C ALA A 16 5.38 -21.45 -14.55
N ALA A 17 6.02 -21.54 -13.38
CA ALA A 17 5.62 -22.47 -12.32
C ALA A 17 4.35 -22.05 -11.56
N VAL A 18 3.98 -20.76 -11.62
CA VAL A 18 2.79 -20.21 -10.94
C VAL A 18 1.53 -20.31 -11.83
N ALA A 19 1.69 -20.55 -13.14
CA ALA A 19 0.60 -20.42 -14.12
C ALA A 19 -0.27 -21.68 -14.34
N ASN A 20 0.02 -22.81 -13.68
CA ASN A 20 -0.62 -24.09 -14.00
C ASN A 20 -1.24 -24.83 -12.79
N ALA A 21 -1.83 -24.10 -11.83
CA ALA A 21 -2.72 -24.73 -10.85
C ALA A 21 -4.19 -24.52 -11.27
N PRO A 22 -4.93 -25.58 -11.67
CA PRO A 22 -6.35 -25.45 -11.94
C PRO A 22 -7.09 -25.31 -10.60
N LEU A 23 -7.57 -24.10 -10.28
CA LEU A 23 -8.46 -23.85 -9.16
C LEU A 23 -9.89 -24.25 -9.54
N ALA A 24 -10.27 -25.47 -9.20
CA ALA A 24 -11.66 -25.86 -9.05
C ALA A 24 -11.95 -26.02 -7.56
N VAL A 25 -12.49 -24.97 -6.92
CA VAL A 25 -13.00 -25.03 -5.55
C VAL A 25 -14.51 -25.27 -5.63
N LEU A 26 -14.91 -26.52 -5.42
CA LEU A 26 -16.30 -26.89 -5.20
C LEU A 26 -16.61 -26.65 -3.71
N LEU A 27 -17.43 -25.65 -3.40
CA LEU A 27 -17.83 -25.33 -2.03
C LEU A 27 -18.92 -26.31 -1.56
N THR A 28 -18.56 -27.41 -0.90
CA THR A 28 -19.51 -28.26 -0.18
C THR A 28 -19.58 -27.83 1.28
N LEU A 29 -20.67 -27.15 1.65
CA LEU A 29 -21.02 -26.86 3.04
C LEU A 29 -21.44 -28.16 3.74
N ALA A 30 -20.57 -28.67 4.61
CA ALA A 30 -20.91 -29.72 5.56
C ALA A 30 -20.97 -29.11 6.97
N THR A 31 -22.16 -29.09 7.57
CA THR A 31 -22.36 -28.73 8.97
C THR A 31 -22.12 -29.95 9.87
N PRO A 32 -21.35 -29.81 10.97
CA PRO A 32 -21.61 -30.61 12.16
C PRO A 32 -22.19 -29.71 13.26
N ALA A 33 -23.32 -30.17 13.79
CA ALA A 33 -23.94 -29.67 15.00
C ALA A 33 -23.09 -30.02 16.23
N GLY A 34 -22.91 -29.05 17.12
CA GLY A 34 -22.27 -29.21 18.43
C GLY A 34 -22.30 -27.88 19.16
N ILE A 35 -23.35 -27.63 19.94
CA ILE A 35 -23.56 -26.38 20.67
C ILE A 35 -23.01 -26.56 22.09
N ASP A 36 -21.75 -26.19 22.30
CA ASP A 36 -21.30 -25.81 23.65
C ASP A 36 -21.47 -24.30 23.79
N ARG A 37 -22.44 -23.91 24.62
CA ARG A 37 -22.68 -22.52 24.98
C ARG A 37 -21.55 -22.01 25.88
N ALA A 38 -20.50 -21.49 25.26
CA ALA A 38 -19.62 -20.53 25.92
C ALA A 38 -20.42 -19.24 26.13
N VAL A 39 -20.64 -18.88 27.40
CA VAL A 39 -21.18 -17.58 27.78
C VAL A 39 -20.15 -16.54 27.34
N ALA A 40 -20.42 -15.85 26.23
CA ALA A 40 -19.66 -14.68 25.84
C ALA A 40 -19.86 -13.64 26.95
N ALA A 41 -18.82 -13.43 27.75
CA ALA A 41 -18.72 -12.23 28.56
C ALA A 41 -18.73 -11.06 27.56
N THR A 42 -19.84 -10.34 27.49
CA THR A 42 -19.89 -9.01 26.90
C THR A 42 -19.01 -8.10 27.74
N SER A 43 -17.70 -8.11 27.46
CA SER A 43 -16.88 -6.96 27.76
C SER A 43 -17.37 -5.85 26.83
N THR A 44 -18.14 -4.91 27.40
CA THR A 44 -18.16 -3.55 26.88
C THR A 44 -16.73 -3.03 27.05
N ALA A 45 -15.83 -3.39 26.13
CA ALA A 45 -14.51 -2.78 26.05
C ALA A 45 -14.77 -1.29 25.81
N GLY A 46 -14.70 -0.50 26.87
CA GLY A 46 -14.89 0.94 26.80
C GLY A 46 -13.89 1.52 25.81
N THR A 47 -14.31 2.52 25.05
CA THR A 47 -13.39 3.28 24.21
C THR A 47 -12.34 3.94 25.09
N ASP A 48 -11.06 3.61 24.91
CA ASP A 48 -9.97 4.34 25.54
C ASP A 48 -9.57 5.57 24.69
N ASP A 49 -8.59 6.34 25.15
CA ASP A 49 -8.10 7.53 24.45
C ASP A 49 -6.73 7.31 23.81
N TYR A 50 -6.23 6.07 23.70
CA TYR A 50 -4.86 5.76 23.30
C TYR A 50 -4.49 6.38 21.95
N ALA A 51 -5.41 6.35 20.99
CA ALA A 51 -5.28 6.89 19.63
C ALA A 51 -6.02 8.23 19.41
N ALA A 52 -6.49 8.89 20.47
CA ALA A 52 -7.22 10.16 20.37
C ALA A 52 -6.31 11.35 19.97
N THR A 53 -6.07 11.51 18.67
CA THR A 53 -5.31 12.62 18.08
C THR A 53 -6.05 13.96 18.21
N ARG A 54 -5.31 15.08 18.16
CA ARG A 54 -5.92 16.42 18.18
C ARG A 54 -6.74 16.68 16.92
N TYR A 55 -6.24 16.24 15.76
CA TYR A 55 -6.86 16.41 14.46
C TYR A 55 -7.38 15.06 13.93
N PRO A 56 -8.50 15.04 13.18
CA PRO A 56 -9.02 13.82 12.58
C PRO A 56 -7.99 13.11 11.70
N ILE A 57 -8.00 11.78 11.73
CA ILE A 57 -7.21 10.94 10.84
C ILE A 57 -8.03 10.69 9.56
N ILE A 58 -7.44 10.96 8.41
CA ILE A 58 -7.98 10.52 7.11
C ILE A 58 -7.10 9.41 6.57
N LEU A 59 -7.69 8.23 6.38
CA LEU A 59 -7.06 7.09 5.71
C LEU A 59 -7.24 7.22 4.19
N VAL A 60 -6.15 7.21 3.45
CA VAL A 60 -6.10 7.45 2.00
C VAL A 60 -5.62 6.19 1.29
N HIS A 61 -6.52 5.51 0.59
CA HIS A 61 -6.19 4.28 -0.14
C HIS A 61 -5.29 4.56 -1.36
N GLY A 62 -4.64 3.51 -1.88
CA GLY A 62 -3.78 3.52 -3.06
C GLY A 62 -4.47 3.12 -4.35
N LEU A 63 -3.68 2.59 -5.30
CA LEU A 63 -4.15 2.02 -6.56
C LEU A 63 -5.26 0.98 -6.29
N THR A 64 -6.27 0.97 -7.15
CA THR A 64 -7.49 0.09 -7.11
C THR A 64 -8.42 0.29 -5.92
N GLY A 65 -7.93 0.97 -4.88
CA GLY A 65 -8.67 1.18 -3.66
C GLY A 65 -9.96 1.96 -3.85
N THR A 66 -10.81 1.78 -2.84
CA THR A 66 -12.03 2.52 -2.52
C THR A 66 -12.12 2.49 -0.99
N ASP A 67 -13.14 3.07 -0.39
CA ASP A 67 -13.48 2.79 1.01
C ASP A 67 -13.79 1.31 1.27
N LYS A 68 -14.65 0.69 0.45
CA LYS A 68 -15.03 -0.73 0.53
C LYS A 68 -15.10 -1.41 -0.83
N TYR A 69 -14.34 -2.47 -1.04
CA TYR A 69 -14.45 -3.34 -2.20
C TYR A 69 -15.80 -4.08 -2.19
N LEU A 70 -16.50 -4.04 -3.33
CA LEU A 70 -17.86 -4.58 -3.52
C LEU A 70 -18.89 -4.17 -2.43
N GLY A 71 -18.61 -3.12 -1.64
CA GLY A 71 -19.46 -2.56 -0.60
C GLY A 71 -19.36 -3.31 0.73
N VAL A 72 -18.54 -4.37 0.77
CA VAL A 72 -18.54 -5.37 1.85
C VAL A 72 -17.17 -5.54 2.49
N LEU A 73 -16.08 -5.32 1.74
CA LEU A 73 -14.72 -5.54 2.20
C LEU A 73 -13.99 -4.20 2.34
N ASP A 74 -13.75 -3.76 3.57
CA ASP A 74 -13.02 -2.52 3.84
C ASP A 74 -11.59 -2.60 3.29
N TYR A 75 -11.10 -1.55 2.61
CA TYR A 75 -9.70 -1.48 2.16
C TYR A 75 -8.74 -1.59 3.35
N TRP A 76 -8.99 -0.78 4.37
CA TRP A 76 -8.27 -0.72 5.64
C TRP A 76 -8.89 -1.72 6.62
N TYR A 77 -8.72 -3.01 6.35
CA TYR A 77 -9.49 -4.09 6.99
C TYR A 77 -9.31 -4.12 8.51
N GLY A 78 -10.37 -3.80 9.26
CA GLY A 78 -10.37 -3.75 10.73
C GLY A 78 -9.62 -2.57 11.36
N ILE A 79 -8.91 -1.75 10.55
CA ILE A 79 -8.06 -0.66 11.04
C ILE A 79 -8.89 0.56 11.47
N GLN A 80 -9.92 0.93 10.70
CA GLN A 80 -10.80 2.04 11.08
C GLN A 80 -11.49 1.76 12.43
N SER A 81 -12.04 0.56 12.60
CA SER A 81 -12.70 0.15 13.84
C SER A 81 -11.75 0.08 15.03
N ASP A 82 -10.52 -0.44 14.86
CA ASP A 82 -9.52 -0.48 15.93
C ASP A 82 -9.12 0.93 16.38
N LEU A 83 -8.86 1.84 15.44
CA LEU A 83 -8.53 3.22 15.75
C LEU A 83 -9.67 3.94 16.48
N GLN A 84 -10.91 3.76 16.02
CA GLN A 84 -12.10 4.34 16.67
C GLN A 84 -12.34 3.76 18.06
N GLN A 85 -12.10 2.47 18.27
CA GLN A 85 -12.15 1.84 19.58
C GLN A 85 -11.14 2.45 20.57
N HIS A 86 -10.03 2.99 20.06
CA HIS A 86 -9.01 3.66 20.87
C HIS A 86 -9.12 5.21 20.80
N GLY A 87 -10.31 5.73 20.48
CA GLY A 87 -10.65 7.15 20.64
C GLY A 87 -10.27 8.06 19.46
N ALA A 88 -9.74 7.51 18.36
CA ALA A 88 -9.44 8.31 17.18
C ALA A 88 -10.73 8.72 16.41
N THR A 89 -10.78 9.96 15.93
CA THR A 89 -11.76 10.35 14.90
C THR A 89 -11.20 9.98 13.53
N VAL A 90 -11.79 8.98 12.88
CA VAL A 90 -11.26 8.41 11.63
C VAL A 90 -12.27 8.49 10.49
N TYR A 91 -11.79 9.04 9.37
CA TYR A 91 -12.49 9.08 8.09
C TYR A 91 -11.69 8.29 7.04
N VAL A 92 -12.37 7.60 6.15
CA VAL A 92 -11.75 6.88 5.02
C VAL A 92 -12.11 7.62 3.75
N ALA A 93 -11.11 8.04 2.98
CA ALA A 93 -11.35 8.70 1.71
C ALA A 93 -11.84 7.68 0.68
N ASN A 94 -12.89 8.01 -0.05
CA ASN A 94 -13.32 7.25 -1.24
C ASN A 94 -13.03 8.11 -2.47
N ILE A 95 -11.90 7.84 -3.12
CA ILE A 95 -11.41 8.57 -4.28
C ILE A 95 -11.17 7.59 -5.44
N SER A 96 -10.85 8.12 -6.62
CA SER A 96 -10.67 7.28 -7.82
C SER A 96 -9.56 6.25 -7.61
N GLY A 97 -9.90 4.97 -7.74
CA GLY A 97 -8.94 3.86 -7.59
C GLY A 97 -7.88 3.84 -8.70
N PHE A 98 -8.22 4.32 -9.90
CA PHE A 98 -7.31 4.48 -11.02
C PHE A 98 -7.34 5.92 -11.54
N GLN A 99 -6.39 6.75 -11.11
CA GLN A 99 -6.15 8.06 -11.73
C GLN A 99 -4.77 8.57 -11.34
N SER A 100 -4.28 9.59 -12.04
CA SER A 100 -3.16 10.43 -11.62
C SER A 100 -3.44 11.13 -10.29
N ASP A 101 -2.39 11.45 -9.54
CA ASP A 101 -2.52 12.21 -8.28
C ASP A 101 -2.81 13.69 -8.54
N ASP A 102 -2.19 14.27 -9.57
CA ASP A 102 -2.30 15.67 -9.93
C ASP A 102 -3.24 15.92 -11.13
N GLY A 103 -3.44 17.19 -11.46
CA GLY A 103 -4.37 17.61 -12.52
C GLY A 103 -5.82 17.79 -12.03
N PRO A 104 -6.67 18.44 -12.84
CA PRO A 104 -8.00 18.90 -12.39
C PRO A 104 -8.97 17.77 -12.03
N ASN A 105 -8.76 16.56 -12.57
CA ASN A 105 -9.56 15.37 -12.27
C ASN A 105 -8.79 14.36 -11.41
N GLY A 106 -7.61 14.74 -10.92
CA GLY A 106 -6.69 13.88 -10.19
C GLY A 106 -7.20 13.49 -8.81
N ARG A 107 -6.60 12.45 -8.23
CA ARG A 107 -6.91 11.97 -6.88
C ARG A 107 -6.68 13.05 -5.82
N GLY A 108 -5.69 13.92 -6.03
CA GLY A 108 -5.32 15.00 -5.11
C GLY A 108 -6.42 16.03 -4.92
N GLU A 109 -7.07 16.47 -6.00
CA GLU A 109 -8.22 17.38 -5.94
C GLU A 109 -9.44 16.71 -5.28
N GLN A 110 -9.66 15.43 -5.54
CA GLN A 110 -10.72 14.66 -4.89
C GLN A 110 -10.48 14.53 -3.37
N LEU A 111 -9.23 14.24 -2.98
CA LEU A 111 -8.86 14.18 -1.57
C LEU A 111 -8.95 15.57 -0.91
N LEU A 112 -8.53 16.64 -1.58
CA LEU A 112 -8.66 18.01 -1.08
C LEU A 112 -10.12 18.38 -0.80
N ALA A 113 -11.03 18.01 -1.72
CA ALA A 113 -12.46 18.20 -1.52
C ALA A 113 -12.97 17.41 -0.30
N TYR A 114 -12.55 16.16 -0.14
CA TYR A 114 -12.93 15.32 1.00
C TYR A 114 -12.38 15.86 2.32
N VAL A 115 -11.13 16.34 2.35
CA VAL A 115 -10.51 16.99 3.52
C VAL A 115 -11.36 18.18 3.96
N LYS A 116 -11.78 19.05 3.03
CA LYS A 116 -12.65 20.20 3.35
C LYS A 116 -13.99 19.76 3.94
N GLN A 117 -14.58 18.66 3.46
CA GLN A 117 -15.81 18.10 4.04
C GLN A 117 -15.60 17.59 5.46
N VAL A 118 -14.51 16.86 5.72
CA VAL A 118 -14.15 16.37 7.05
C VAL A 118 -13.93 17.53 8.02
N LEU A 119 -13.21 18.57 7.62
CA LEU A 119 -13.00 19.76 8.44
C LEU A 119 -14.32 20.48 8.75
N ALA A 120 -15.20 20.62 7.75
CA ALA A 120 -16.53 21.21 7.96
C ALA A 120 -17.41 20.38 8.91
N ALA A 121 -17.35 19.04 8.83
CA ALA A 121 -18.14 18.16 9.68
C ALA A 121 -17.62 18.09 11.14
N THR A 122 -16.31 18.21 11.33
CA THR A 122 -15.67 18.06 12.65
C THR A 122 -15.39 19.38 13.36
N GLY A 123 -15.37 20.50 12.63
CA GLY A 123 -14.90 21.78 13.15
C GLY A 123 -13.38 21.86 13.39
N ALA A 124 -12.64 20.81 13.00
CA ALA A 124 -11.18 20.82 13.06
C ALA A 124 -10.59 21.82 12.05
N GLN A 125 -9.38 22.29 12.32
CA GLN A 125 -8.65 23.19 11.40
C GLN A 125 -7.67 22.46 10.49
N LYS A 126 -7.24 21.26 10.90
CA LYS A 126 -6.29 20.42 10.16
C LYS A 126 -6.71 18.96 10.24
N VAL A 127 -6.09 18.13 9.42
CA VAL A 127 -6.18 16.66 9.46
C VAL A 127 -4.80 16.01 9.49
N ASN A 128 -4.75 14.77 9.97
CA ASN A 128 -3.62 13.86 9.82
C ASN A 128 -3.90 12.93 8.64
N LEU A 129 -3.05 12.97 7.60
CA LEU A 129 -3.18 12.10 6.44
C LEU A 129 -2.34 10.84 6.63
N ILE A 130 -2.96 9.66 6.51
CA ILE A 130 -2.26 8.36 6.47
C ILE A 130 -2.56 7.71 5.12
N GLY A 131 -1.56 7.70 4.25
CA GLY A 131 -1.68 7.20 2.88
C GLY A 131 -0.94 5.90 2.66
N HIS A 132 -1.62 4.89 2.11
CA HIS A 132 -1.00 3.64 1.68
C HIS A 132 -0.76 3.63 0.17
N SER A 133 0.39 3.11 -0.27
CA SER A 133 0.74 2.97 -1.69
C SER A 133 0.61 4.33 -2.41
N GLN A 134 -0.12 4.41 -3.52
CA GLN A 134 -0.39 5.69 -4.21
C GLN A 134 -1.03 6.76 -3.28
N GLY A 135 -1.77 6.38 -2.25
CA GLY A 135 -2.42 7.30 -1.32
C GLY A 135 -1.44 8.20 -0.57
N GLY A 136 -0.18 7.79 -0.39
CA GLY A 136 0.86 8.66 0.14
C GLY A 136 1.29 9.77 -0.84
N LEU A 137 1.28 9.51 -2.14
CA LEU A 137 1.50 10.53 -3.18
C LEU A 137 0.33 11.52 -3.21
N THR A 138 -0.90 11.01 -3.19
CA THR A 138 -2.11 11.84 -3.10
C THR A 138 -2.09 12.72 -1.84
N SER A 139 -1.66 12.18 -0.70
CA SER A 139 -1.54 12.94 0.55
C SER A 139 -0.50 14.06 0.46
N ARG A 140 0.65 13.79 -0.20
CA ARG A 140 1.66 14.81 -0.49
C ARG A 140 1.14 15.92 -1.39
N TYR A 141 0.27 15.61 -2.35
CA TYR A 141 -0.38 16.63 -3.19
C TYR A 141 -1.14 17.63 -2.32
N VAL A 142 -2.04 17.12 -1.46
CA VAL A 142 -2.87 17.96 -0.58
C VAL A 142 -2.02 18.79 0.37
N ALA A 143 -0.99 18.20 0.98
CA ALA A 143 -0.06 18.93 1.84
C ALA A 143 0.71 20.03 1.09
N ALA A 144 0.98 19.86 -0.20
CA ALA A 144 1.64 20.89 -1.00
C ALA A 144 0.69 22.02 -1.42
N VAL A 145 -0.55 21.71 -1.81
CA VAL A 145 -1.49 22.71 -2.37
C VAL A 145 -2.37 23.39 -1.33
N ALA A 146 -2.58 22.77 -0.17
CA ALA A 146 -3.37 23.30 0.95
C ALA A 146 -2.67 23.00 2.30
N PRO A 147 -1.43 23.50 2.49
CA PRO A 147 -0.60 23.18 3.66
C PRO A 147 -1.25 23.60 4.99
N GLU A 148 -2.11 24.61 4.98
CA GLU A 148 -2.85 25.07 6.16
C GLU A 148 -3.86 24.05 6.68
N LEU A 149 -4.28 23.08 5.86
CA LEU A 149 -5.27 22.06 6.20
C LEU A 149 -4.63 20.75 6.70
N VAL A 150 -3.31 20.62 6.65
CA VAL A 150 -2.60 19.38 6.99
C VAL A 150 -1.72 19.59 8.24
N ALA A 151 -1.79 18.64 9.17
CA ALA A 151 -0.94 18.58 10.36
C ALA A 151 0.20 17.56 10.18
N SER A 152 -0.09 16.42 9.55
CA SER A 152 0.90 15.39 9.28
C SER A 152 0.60 14.62 7.99
N VAL A 153 1.66 14.05 7.41
CA VAL A 153 1.61 13.09 6.32
C VAL A 153 2.40 11.86 6.74
N THR A 154 1.70 10.74 6.88
CA THR A 154 2.28 9.42 7.11
C THR A 154 2.10 8.57 5.86
N THR A 155 3.18 7.94 5.38
CA THR A 155 3.16 7.11 4.17
C THR A 155 3.49 5.65 4.48
N ILE A 156 2.72 4.74 3.90
CA ILE A 156 2.86 3.29 4.09
C ILE A 156 3.10 2.66 2.73
N GLY A 157 4.26 2.03 2.53
CA GLY A 157 4.61 1.39 1.25
C GLY A 157 4.44 2.30 0.03
N THR A 158 4.65 3.61 0.17
CA THR A 158 4.34 4.56 -0.90
C THR A 158 5.48 4.61 -1.93
N PRO A 159 5.23 4.45 -3.24
CA PRO A 159 6.27 4.48 -4.25
C PRO A 159 6.71 5.92 -4.58
N HIS A 160 7.38 6.61 -3.64
CA HIS A 160 7.84 7.98 -3.86
C HIS A 160 8.84 8.10 -5.00
N ARG A 161 9.58 7.03 -5.31
CA ARG A 161 10.50 6.94 -6.45
C ARG A 161 9.97 6.03 -7.56
N GLY A 162 8.68 5.69 -7.51
CA GLY A 162 8.02 4.77 -8.43
C GLY A 162 8.22 3.31 -8.05
N SER A 163 7.74 2.43 -8.94
CA SER A 163 7.77 0.98 -8.82
C SER A 163 8.43 0.36 -10.03
N GLU A 164 9.44 -0.47 -9.81
CA GLU A 164 10.10 -1.24 -10.87
C GLU A 164 9.13 -2.25 -11.52
N PHE A 165 8.08 -2.66 -10.82
CA PHE A 165 7.02 -3.49 -11.38
C PHE A 165 6.12 -2.68 -12.33
N ALA A 166 5.80 -1.43 -12.00
CA ALA A 166 5.08 -0.55 -12.92
C ALA A 166 5.87 -0.29 -14.21
N ASP A 167 7.19 -0.08 -14.09
CA ASP A 167 8.08 0.01 -15.26
C ASP A 167 8.06 -1.27 -16.10
N PHE A 168 8.09 -2.45 -15.46
CA PHE A 168 7.97 -3.73 -16.14
C PHE A 168 6.64 -3.89 -16.90
N VAL A 169 5.52 -3.54 -16.28
CA VAL A 169 4.20 -3.61 -16.92
C VAL A 169 4.16 -2.66 -18.12
N GLN A 170 4.69 -1.44 -17.99
CA GLN A 170 4.79 -0.50 -19.10
C GLN A 170 5.65 -1.06 -20.26
N ASP A 171 6.82 -1.62 -19.95
CA ASP A 171 7.70 -2.26 -20.94
C ASP A 171 7.02 -3.43 -21.68
N MET A 172 6.15 -4.17 -20.99
CA MET A 172 5.43 -5.30 -21.56
C MET A 172 4.26 -4.85 -22.43
N LEU A 173 3.46 -3.88 -21.99
CA LEU A 173 2.35 -3.34 -22.79
C LEU A 173 2.82 -2.67 -24.09
N GLN A 174 4.04 -2.13 -24.12
CA GLN A 174 4.65 -1.63 -25.36
C GLN A 174 4.98 -2.74 -26.37
N LYS A 175 5.29 -3.95 -25.91
CA LYS A 175 5.66 -5.10 -26.75
C LYS A 175 4.45 -5.94 -27.13
N ASP A 176 3.52 -6.09 -26.20
CA ASP A 176 2.28 -6.83 -26.34
C ASP A 176 1.16 -6.03 -25.64
N PRO A 177 0.41 -5.23 -26.42
CA PRO A 177 -0.68 -4.40 -25.89
C PRO A 177 -1.77 -5.19 -25.16
N THR A 178 -1.84 -6.52 -25.35
CA THR A 178 -2.82 -7.37 -24.65
C THR A 178 -2.40 -7.72 -23.23
N GLY A 179 -1.10 -7.63 -22.91
CA GLY A 179 -0.53 -8.05 -21.62
C GLY A 179 -0.57 -9.56 -21.36
N LEU A 180 -1.12 -10.35 -22.28
CA LEU A 180 -1.34 -11.80 -22.12
C LEU A 180 -0.05 -12.61 -22.14
N SER A 181 1.01 -12.09 -22.76
CA SER A 181 2.33 -12.74 -22.80
C SER A 181 3.04 -12.82 -21.44
N ALA A 182 2.56 -12.11 -20.42
CA ALA A 182 3.10 -12.16 -19.06
C ALA A 182 2.02 -12.61 -18.06
N PRO A 183 1.95 -13.91 -17.72
CA PRO A 183 0.95 -14.45 -16.80
C PRO A 183 0.88 -13.73 -15.44
N ILE A 184 2.02 -13.22 -14.97
CA ILE A 184 2.11 -12.45 -13.72
C ILE A 184 1.33 -11.12 -13.77
N ILE A 185 1.19 -10.49 -14.95
CA ILE A 185 0.37 -9.28 -15.12
C ILE A 185 -1.11 -9.64 -14.95
N GLY A 186 -1.54 -10.77 -15.52
CA GLY A 186 -2.90 -11.29 -15.33
C GLY A 186 -3.18 -11.70 -13.88
N ALA A 187 -2.24 -12.38 -13.23
CA ALA A 187 -2.35 -12.76 -11.82
C ALA A 187 -2.43 -11.53 -10.90
N PHE A 188 -1.57 -10.53 -11.14
CA PHE A 188 -1.64 -9.23 -10.48
C PHE A 188 -3.00 -8.56 -10.72
N ALA A 189 -3.44 -8.46 -11.98
CA ALA A 189 -4.73 -7.89 -12.31
C ALA A 189 -5.90 -8.62 -11.66
N ASN A 190 -5.83 -9.94 -11.45
CA ASN A 190 -6.87 -10.72 -10.78
C ASN A 190 -6.96 -10.41 -9.28
N ILE A 191 -5.83 -10.30 -8.57
CA ILE A 191 -5.82 -9.85 -7.16
C ILE A 191 -6.52 -8.51 -7.04
N PHE A 192 -6.18 -7.60 -7.95
CA PHE A 192 -6.76 -6.28 -7.98
C PHE A 192 -8.20 -6.25 -8.49
N GLY A 193 -8.61 -7.14 -9.39
CA GLY A 193 -10.00 -7.31 -9.82
C GLY A 193 -10.90 -7.77 -8.66
N ILE A 194 -10.39 -8.66 -7.80
CA ILE A 194 -11.04 -9.05 -6.53
C ILE A 194 -11.12 -7.84 -5.57
N LEU A 195 -10.13 -6.96 -5.62
CA LEU A 195 -9.98 -5.75 -4.80
C LEU A 195 -10.29 -4.47 -5.60
N THR A 196 -11.42 -4.41 -6.31
CA THR A 196 -11.88 -3.19 -7.01
C THR A 196 -13.26 -2.71 -6.56
N SER A 197 -13.52 -1.43 -6.87
CA SER A 197 -14.54 -0.58 -6.27
C SER A 197 -16.00 -1.04 -6.43
N SER A 198 -16.77 -0.70 -5.41
CA SER A 198 -18.21 -0.88 -5.19
C SER A 198 -19.08 0.30 -5.60
N THR A 199 -18.46 1.41 -5.98
CA THR A 199 -19.18 2.60 -6.41
C THR A 199 -18.96 2.75 -7.91
N HIS A 200 -20.04 3.02 -8.64
CA HIS A 200 -20.01 3.32 -10.07
C HIS A 200 -19.26 4.62 -10.40
N ASN A 201 -18.17 4.95 -9.68
CA ASN A 201 -17.27 6.04 -10.00
C ASN A 201 -16.65 5.77 -11.37
N THR A 202 -17.15 6.48 -12.38
CA THR A 202 -16.76 6.34 -13.78
C THR A 202 -15.44 7.06 -14.10
N ASN A 203 -14.86 7.82 -13.17
CA ASN A 203 -13.53 8.45 -13.35
C ASN A 203 -12.42 7.44 -13.04
N GLN A 204 -12.27 6.43 -13.90
CA GLN A 204 -11.19 5.44 -13.81
C GLN A 204 -10.33 5.48 -15.08
N ASN A 205 -9.03 5.69 -14.90
CA ASN A 205 -8.02 5.66 -15.95
C ASN A 205 -6.82 4.82 -15.51
N ALA A 206 -6.88 3.53 -15.83
CA ALA A 206 -5.83 2.56 -15.48
C ALA A 206 -4.48 2.87 -16.14
N VAL A 207 -4.47 3.47 -17.33
CA VAL A 207 -3.24 3.90 -18.01
C VAL A 207 -2.59 5.05 -17.25
N ALA A 208 -3.36 6.06 -16.86
CA ALA A 208 -2.86 7.17 -16.05
C ALA A 208 -2.33 6.68 -14.69
N ALA A 209 -3.07 5.78 -14.04
CA ALA A 209 -2.66 5.22 -12.75
C ALA A 209 -1.35 4.41 -12.87
N LEU A 210 -1.22 3.55 -13.90
CA LEU A 210 0.02 2.84 -14.18
C LEU A 210 1.18 3.81 -14.45
N GLN A 211 0.94 4.83 -15.29
CA GLN A 211 1.95 5.84 -15.61
C GLN A 211 2.42 6.56 -14.35
N THR A 212 1.52 7.00 -13.47
CA THR A 212 1.86 7.68 -12.21
C THR A 212 2.85 6.90 -11.35
N LEU A 213 2.77 5.57 -11.36
CA LEU A 213 3.60 4.70 -10.51
C LEU A 213 4.95 4.32 -11.13
N THR A 214 5.19 4.62 -12.41
CA THR A 214 6.51 4.40 -13.03
C THR A 214 7.58 5.29 -12.40
N THR A 215 8.84 4.83 -12.40
CA THR A 215 9.97 5.56 -11.81
C THR A 215 10.18 6.93 -12.46
N ALA A 216 10.01 7.01 -13.78
CA ALA A 216 10.13 8.25 -14.54
C ALA A 216 9.06 9.29 -14.15
N ASN A 217 7.80 8.88 -14.05
CA ASN A 217 6.72 9.81 -13.67
C ASN A 217 6.75 10.17 -12.19
N ALA A 218 7.17 9.25 -11.30
CA ALA A 218 7.39 9.57 -9.89
C ALA A 218 8.51 10.61 -9.72
N ALA A 219 9.58 10.54 -10.52
CA ALA A 219 10.61 11.58 -10.56
C ALA A 219 10.03 12.93 -11.01
N ALA A 220 9.23 12.96 -12.08
CA ALA A 220 8.55 14.18 -12.54
C ALA A 220 7.55 14.73 -11.51
N TYR A 221 6.86 13.85 -10.78
CA TYR A 221 5.98 14.23 -9.67
C TYR A 221 6.76 14.90 -8.53
N ASN A 222 7.90 14.34 -8.14
CA ASN A 222 8.74 14.90 -7.09
C ASN A 222 9.35 16.27 -7.44
N LEU A 223 9.53 16.57 -8.73
CA LEU A 223 9.95 17.89 -9.19
C LEU A 223 8.82 18.92 -9.07
N ARG A 224 7.57 18.51 -9.32
CA ARG A 224 6.38 19.38 -9.25
C ARG A 224 5.88 19.59 -7.83
N TYR A 225 5.99 18.54 -7.01
CA TYR A 225 5.56 18.52 -5.60
C TYR A 225 6.74 18.13 -4.71
N PRO A 226 7.76 19.00 -4.58
CA PRO A 226 8.89 18.74 -3.71
C PRO A 226 8.43 18.70 -2.25
N SER A 227 9.11 17.89 -1.43
CA SER A 227 8.91 17.86 0.02
C SER A 227 10.26 17.68 0.69
N ALA A 228 10.45 18.34 1.83
CA ALA A 228 11.67 18.17 2.62
C ALA A 228 11.82 16.74 3.14
N GLY A 229 10.72 15.97 3.23
CA GLY A 229 10.73 14.57 3.64
C GLY A 229 11.38 13.61 2.64
N LEU A 230 11.67 14.05 1.41
CA LEU A 230 12.37 13.25 0.42
C LEU A 230 13.89 13.48 0.51
N GLY A 231 14.67 12.40 0.54
CA GLY A 231 16.12 12.48 0.37
C GLY A 231 16.54 12.83 -1.07
N ALA A 232 17.84 12.83 -1.34
CA ALA A 232 18.33 13.02 -2.71
C ALA A 232 17.90 11.85 -3.63
N PRO A 233 17.57 12.09 -4.91
CA PRO A 233 17.33 11.00 -5.87
C PRO A 233 18.50 10.01 -5.92
N GLY A 234 18.20 8.71 -5.85
CA GLY A 234 19.19 7.63 -5.91
C GLY A 234 19.98 7.38 -4.62
N SER A 235 19.79 8.16 -3.55
CA SER A 235 20.57 7.96 -2.31
C SER A 235 20.11 6.78 -1.44
N CYS A 236 18.87 6.30 -1.64
CA CYS A 236 18.18 5.40 -0.71
C CYS A 236 18.24 5.91 0.75
N GLN A 237 18.07 7.23 0.91
CA GLN A 237 17.98 7.89 2.21
C GLN A 237 16.70 8.72 2.26
N THR A 238 16.17 8.89 3.48
CA THR A 238 15.03 9.77 3.74
C THR A 238 15.45 11.24 3.84
N GLY A 239 14.48 12.15 3.86
CA GLY A 239 14.66 13.58 4.12
C GLY A 239 14.38 13.98 5.57
N ALA A 240 13.95 15.22 5.76
CA ALA A 240 13.64 15.81 7.06
C ALA A 240 12.35 15.23 7.67
N ALA A 241 12.33 15.06 8.99
CA ALA A 241 11.16 14.58 9.74
C ALA A 241 9.98 15.57 9.77
N THR A 242 10.24 16.83 9.43
CA THR A 242 9.24 17.91 9.37
C THR A 242 9.53 18.80 8.17
N GLU A 243 8.51 19.52 7.73
CA GLU A 243 8.64 20.61 6.76
C GLU A 243 7.76 21.79 7.17
N THR A 244 8.11 22.99 6.71
CA THR A 244 7.25 24.17 6.86
C THR A 244 6.94 24.72 5.48
N VAL A 245 5.67 24.65 5.07
CA VAL A 245 5.17 25.12 3.78
C VAL A 245 4.21 26.28 4.03
N ASN A 246 4.52 27.47 3.52
CA ASN A 246 3.71 28.69 3.73
C ASN A 246 3.37 28.94 5.22
N SER A 247 4.37 28.83 6.10
CA SER A 247 4.23 28.96 7.57
C SER A 247 3.43 27.85 8.27
N ASN A 248 3.07 26.78 7.56
CA ASN A 248 2.42 25.62 8.14
C ASN A 248 3.41 24.47 8.31
N THR A 249 3.60 24.04 9.55
CA THR A 249 4.47 22.89 9.84
C THR A 249 3.71 21.58 9.64
N HIS A 250 4.32 20.64 8.93
CA HIS A 250 3.86 19.26 8.79
C HIS A 250 4.82 18.29 9.49
N LEU A 251 4.28 17.29 10.17
CA LEU A 251 5.06 16.13 10.60
C LEU A 251 5.05 15.06 9.50
N LEU A 252 6.23 14.54 9.16
CA LEU A 252 6.40 13.61 8.04
C LEU A 252 6.88 12.26 8.56
N TYR A 253 6.18 11.17 8.21
CA TYR A 253 6.52 9.82 8.63
C TYR A 253 6.41 8.83 7.48
N SER A 254 7.17 7.74 7.56
CA SER A 254 6.90 6.57 6.72
C SER A 254 7.27 5.25 7.37
N TRP A 255 6.73 4.16 6.82
CA TRP A 255 7.29 2.82 6.97
C TRP A 255 7.02 1.99 5.72
N ALA A 256 7.71 0.85 5.62
CA ALA A 256 7.62 -0.05 4.48
C ALA A 256 7.75 -1.51 4.91
N GLY A 257 7.02 -2.37 4.20
CA GLY A 257 7.29 -3.80 4.13
C GLY A 257 8.58 -4.11 3.37
N SER A 258 9.23 -5.19 3.78
CA SER A 258 10.41 -5.74 3.13
C SER A 258 10.34 -7.26 3.10
N ALA A 259 9.15 -7.85 2.95
CA ALA A 259 9.01 -9.30 2.97
C ALA A 259 9.87 -9.98 1.90
N ILE A 260 9.94 -9.39 0.70
CA ILE A 260 10.63 -9.99 -0.44
C ILE A 260 12.10 -9.59 -0.42
N GLN A 261 12.94 -10.57 -0.11
CA GLN A 261 14.38 -10.39 0.09
C GLN A 261 15.17 -11.03 -1.05
N PRO A 262 16.25 -10.40 -1.54
CA PRO A 262 17.16 -11.02 -2.47
C PRO A 262 17.89 -12.18 -1.80
N THR A 263 18.03 -13.29 -2.53
CA THR A 263 18.88 -14.42 -2.14
C THR A 263 19.88 -14.74 -3.24
N SER A 264 20.91 -15.53 -2.92
CA SER A 264 21.87 -16.02 -3.90
C SER A 264 22.21 -17.46 -3.57
N LEU A 265 22.05 -18.35 -4.56
CA LEU A 265 22.47 -19.74 -4.46
C LEU A 265 23.40 -20.05 -5.64
N PHE A 266 24.67 -20.36 -5.35
CA PHE A 266 25.71 -20.58 -6.36
C PHE A 266 25.85 -19.43 -7.38
N GLY A 267 25.63 -18.18 -6.94
CA GLY A 267 25.71 -16.99 -7.80
C GLY A 267 24.48 -16.77 -8.69
N ILE A 268 23.44 -17.61 -8.57
CA ILE A 268 22.15 -17.41 -9.22
C ILE A 268 21.28 -16.53 -8.31
N PRO A 269 20.87 -15.33 -8.77
CA PRO A 269 19.96 -14.47 -8.01
C PRO A 269 18.62 -15.17 -7.79
N GLY A 270 18.12 -15.10 -6.56
CA GLY A 270 16.81 -15.59 -6.17
C GLY A 270 16.05 -14.57 -5.32
N ALA A 271 14.86 -14.96 -4.92
CA ALA A 271 14.02 -14.23 -3.99
C ALA A 271 13.57 -15.17 -2.87
N THR A 272 13.23 -14.61 -1.72
CA THR A 272 12.49 -15.32 -0.68
C THR A 272 11.44 -14.38 -0.11
N ASP A 273 10.26 -14.91 0.17
CA ASP A 273 9.29 -14.24 1.02
C ASP A 273 9.62 -14.57 2.48
N THR A 274 9.92 -13.55 3.28
CA THR A 274 10.26 -13.71 4.70
C THR A 274 9.07 -13.57 5.64
N SER A 275 7.90 -13.17 5.12
CA SER A 275 6.65 -13.12 5.89
C SER A 275 6.15 -14.52 6.26
N VAL A 276 6.37 -15.51 5.40
CA VAL A 276 5.85 -16.88 5.56
C VAL A 276 6.86 -17.84 6.21
N ALA A 277 6.34 -18.84 6.92
CA ALA A 277 7.08 -20.04 7.30
C ALA A 277 7.21 -21.02 6.11
N PRO A 278 8.06 -22.08 6.18
CA PRO A 278 8.18 -23.07 5.10
C PRO A 278 6.86 -23.74 4.72
N ILE A 279 5.96 -23.91 5.68
CA ILE A 279 4.57 -24.32 5.48
C ILE A 279 3.72 -23.28 6.18
N ASP A 280 3.02 -22.45 5.40
CA ASP A 280 2.27 -21.30 5.90
C ASP A 280 0.88 -21.27 5.28
N SER A 281 -0.14 -21.04 6.10
CA SER A 281 -1.53 -20.97 5.63
C SER A 281 -1.78 -19.75 4.75
N ALA A 282 -0.99 -18.68 4.87
CA ALA A 282 -1.11 -17.49 4.03
C ALA A 282 -0.95 -17.84 2.54
N ASN A 283 -0.04 -18.77 2.19
CA ASN A 283 0.16 -19.21 0.81
C ASN A 283 -1.07 -19.90 0.19
N LEU A 284 -2.00 -20.38 1.01
CA LEU A 284 -3.24 -21.04 0.56
C LEU A 284 -4.46 -20.12 0.68
N LEU A 285 -4.55 -19.37 1.78
CA LEU A 285 -5.74 -18.59 2.13
C LEU A 285 -5.70 -17.17 1.59
N ASP A 286 -4.50 -16.63 1.33
CA ASP A 286 -4.32 -15.32 0.72
C ASP A 286 -3.58 -15.47 -0.62
N PRO A 287 -4.30 -15.40 -1.76
CA PRO A 287 -3.70 -15.53 -3.08
C PRO A 287 -2.72 -14.39 -3.38
N SER A 288 -2.79 -13.26 -2.67
CA SER A 288 -1.88 -12.14 -2.87
C SER A 288 -0.45 -12.46 -2.42
N THR A 289 -0.27 -13.34 -1.43
CA THR A 289 1.05 -13.74 -0.91
C THR A 289 1.98 -14.22 -2.03
N LEU A 290 1.53 -15.20 -2.82
CA LEU A 290 2.33 -15.79 -3.90
C LEU A 290 2.46 -14.84 -5.11
N VAL A 291 1.42 -14.04 -5.38
CA VAL A 291 1.46 -13.06 -6.47
C VAL A 291 2.47 -11.96 -6.16
N LEU A 292 2.47 -11.42 -4.94
CA LEU A 292 3.38 -10.36 -4.50
C LEU A 292 4.82 -10.86 -4.36
N TYR A 293 5.01 -12.12 -3.97
CA TYR A 293 6.32 -12.77 -4.09
C TYR A 293 6.82 -12.78 -5.55
N GLY A 294 5.95 -13.15 -6.50
CA GLY A 294 6.28 -13.17 -7.93
C GLY A 294 6.59 -11.79 -8.51
N THR A 295 5.79 -10.78 -8.21
CA THR A 295 6.04 -9.40 -8.65
C THR A 295 7.29 -8.82 -7.99
N GLY A 296 7.52 -9.11 -6.71
CA GLY A 296 8.73 -8.71 -6.00
C GLY A 296 10.00 -9.34 -6.55
N ALA A 297 9.95 -10.60 -6.99
CA ALA A 297 11.06 -11.24 -7.70
C ALA A 297 11.39 -10.54 -9.04
N ILE A 298 10.38 -10.05 -9.76
CA ILE A 298 10.58 -9.25 -10.96
C ILE A 298 11.25 -7.92 -10.61
N MET A 299 10.81 -7.23 -9.56
CA MET A 299 11.46 -6.00 -9.09
C MET A 299 12.92 -6.24 -8.71
N LEU A 300 13.23 -7.34 -8.01
CA LEU A 300 14.61 -7.72 -7.69
C LEU A 300 15.47 -7.91 -8.94
N SER A 301 14.93 -8.54 -9.99
CA SER A 301 15.61 -8.68 -11.28
C SER A 301 15.88 -7.33 -11.97
N ARG A 302 15.16 -6.28 -11.58
CA ARG A 302 15.30 -4.89 -12.01
C ARG A 302 16.03 -4.02 -11.00
N GLN A 303 16.77 -4.64 -10.07
CA GLN A 303 17.65 -3.96 -9.10
C GLN A 303 16.91 -3.09 -8.07
N SER A 304 15.64 -3.39 -7.76
CA SER A 304 14.88 -2.68 -6.74
C SER A 304 15.47 -2.79 -5.33
N GLY A 305 16.24 -3.86 -5.06
CA GLY A 305 16.54 -4.29 -3.71
C GLY A 305 15.29 -4.83 -2.98
N GLN A 306 15.38 -4.90 -1.65
CA GLN A 306 14.29 -5.39 -0.80
C GLN A 306 12.99 -4.64 -1.06
N ASN A 307 11.88 -5.37 -1.12
CA ASN A 307 10.58 -4.81 -1.47
C ASN A 307 9.42 -5.58 -0.81
N ASP A 308 8.23 -5.00 -0.89
CA ASP A 308 6.97 -5.57 -0.42
C ASP A 308 6.20 -6.33 -1.54
N GLY A 309 6.81 -6.51 -2.71
CA GLY A 309 6.19 -7.05 -3.91
C GLY A 309 5.80 -6.01 -4.95
N LEU A 310 5.63 -4.74 -4.57
CA LEU A 310 5.26 -3.65 -5.49
C LEU A 310 6.06 -2.36 -5.30
N VAL A 311 6.58 -2.12 -4.12
CA VAL A 311 7.36 -0.93 -3.77
C VAL A 311 8.64 -1.35 -3.07
N SER A 312 9.77 -0.81 -3.55
CA SER A 312 11.06 -1.03 -2.93
C SER A 312 11.21 -0.22 -1.65
N VAL A 313 11.99 -0.72 -0.69
CA VAL A 313 12.27 -0.02 0.57
C VAL A 313 12.83 1.38 0.30
N CYS A 314 13.75 1.51 -0.66
CA CYS A 314 14.33 2.80 -1.05
C CYS A 314 13.28 3.78 -1.61
N SER A 315 12.30 3.27 -2.36
CA SER A 315 11.21 4.09 -2.92
C SER A 315 10.24 4.57 -1.85
N ALA A 316 10.08 3.82 -0.75
CA ALA A 316 9.16 4.13 0.34
C ALA A 316 9.69 5.09 1.43
N LEU A 317 10.96 5.48 1.38
CA LEU A 317 11.55 6.35 2.39
C LEU A 317 11.01 7.78 2.30
N TYR A 318 10.41 8.27 3.38
CA TYR A 318 9.88 9.62 3.50
C TYR A 318 9.80 10.08 4.95
N GLY A 319 10.26 11.31 5.21
CA GLY A 319 10.22 11.90 6.54
C GLY A 319 10.98 11.09 7.59
N LYS A 320 10.42 11.01 8.80
CA LYS A 320 10.90 10.11 9.84
C LYS A 320 10.46 8.67 9.55
N VAL A 321 11.39 7.87 9.06
CA VAL A 321 11.19 6.44 8.81
C VAL A 321 11.07 5.69 10.14
N LEU A 322 9.92 5.07 10.38
CA LEU A 322 9.58 4.38 11.62
C LEU A 322 9.98 2.90 11.59
N GLY A 323 10.02 2.29 10.41
CA GLY A 323 10.46 0.92 10.23
C GLY A 323 10.45 0.51 8.76
N THR A 324 11.45 -0.26 8.35
CA THR A 324 11.54 -0.86 7.01
C THR A 324 11.86 -2.34 7.07
N SER A 325 11.76 -2.93 8.28
CA SER A 325 12.08 -4.33 8.56
C SER A 325 10.83 -5.17 8.77
N TYR A 326 9.65 -4.62 8.50
CA TYR A 326 8.41 -5.36 8.60
C TYR A 326 8.41 -6.43 7.52
N LYS A 327 8.17 -7.68 7.93
CA LYS A 327 8.04 -8.81 7.00
C LYS A 327 6.64 -8.81 6.40
N TRP A 328 6.33 -7.74 5.70
CA TRP A 328 5.05 -7.49 5.04
C TRP A 328 5.26 -7.46 3.53
N ASN A 329 4.35 -8.15 2.83
CA ASN A 329 4.06 -7.81 1.45
C ASN A 329 3.14 -6.57 1.41
N HIS A 330 2.87 -6.05 0.22
CA HIS A 330 2.17 -4.78 0.04
C HIS A 330 0.72 -4.77 0.57
N LEU A 331 0.06 -5.92 0.68
CA LEU A 331 -1.31 -6.00 1.19
C LEU A 331 -1.38 -6.29 2.70
N ASP A 332 -0.36 -6.96 3.26
CA ASP A 332 -0.21 -7.09 4.71
C ASP A 332 -0.21 -5.71 5.39
N GLU A 333 0.36 -4.69 4.74
CA GLU A 333 0.48 -3.32 5.25
C GLU A 333 -0.87 -2.68 5.63
N ILE A 334 -1.96 -3.14 5.02
CA ILE A 334 -3.34 -2.69 5.24
C ILE A 334 -4.23 -3.80 5.81
N ASN A 335 -3.62 -4.82 6.41
CA ASN A 335 -4.27 -5.98 7.01
C ASN A 335 -5.11 -6.79 6.01
N GLN A 336 -4.66 -6.84 4.75
CA GLN A 336 -5.27 -7.64 3.69
C GLN A 336 -4.40 -8.87 3.38
N LEU A 337 -4.99 -9.97 2.86
CA LEU A 337 -6.42 -10.16 2.58
C LEU A 337 -7.19 -10.63 3.83
N LEU A 338 -8.27 -9.93 4.22
CA LEU A 338 -9.14 -10.32 5.34
C LEU A 338 -8.38 -10.59 6.67
N GLY A 339 -7.24 -9.94 6.87
CA GLY A 339 -6.36 -10.10 8.04
C GLY A 339 -5.46 -11.34 8.01
N VAL A 340 -5.52 -12.15 6.96
CA VAL A 340 -4.53 -13.22 6.72
C VAL A 340 -3.18 -12.57 6.45
N ARG A 341 -2.13 -13.12 7.07
CA ARG A 341 -0.75 -12.70 6.90
C ARG A 341 0.17 -13.87 7.21
N GLY A 342 1.40 -13.84 6.68
CA GLY A 342 2.40 -14.87 6.98
C GLY A 342 2.74 -14.95 8.48
N ALA A 343 3.20 -16.11 8.94
CA ALA A 343 3.49 -16.37 10.36
C ALA A 343 4.52 -15.41 10.99
N ASN A 344 5.38 -14.81 10.17
CA ASN A 344 6.42 -13.88 10.61
C ASN A 344 6.06 -12.41 10.39
N ALA A 345 4.88 -12.12 9.82
CA ALA A 345 4.38 -10.77 9.62
C ALA A 345 3.95 -10.15 10.96
N ALA A 346 4.43 -8.94 11.24
CA ALA A 346 3.96 -8.17 12.39
C ALA A 346 2.46 -7.83 12.25
N ASP A 347 1.80 -7.43 13.34
CA ASP A 347 0.41 -6.98 13.28
C ASP A 347 0.31 -5.54 12.72
N PRO A 348 -0.23 -5.34 11.49
CA PRO A 348 -0.35 -4.01 10.89
C PRO A 348 -1.33 -3.11 11.64
N VAL A 349 -2.38 -3.69 12.25
CA VAL A 349 -3.39 -2.93 13.00
C VAL A 349 -2.73 -2.28 14.21
N ALA A 350 -1.95 -3.05 14.97
CA ALA A 350 -1.18 -2.52 16.10
C ALA A 350 -0.17 -1.43 15.69
N VAL A 351 0.49 -1.57 14.53
CA VAL A 351 1.45 -0.56 14.06
C VAL A 351 0.77 0.76 13.73
N ILE A 352 -0.38 0.73 13.04
CA ILE A 352 -1.15 1.94 12.70
C ILE A 352 -1.73 2.59 13.96
N ARG A 353 -2.26 1.81 14.90
CA ARG A 353 -2.70 2.31 16.21
C ARG A 353 -1.57 2.96 17.01
N THR A 354 -0.39 2.35 17.02
CA THR A 354 0.81 2.93 17.64
C THR A 354 1.20 4.25 16.97
N GLN A 355 1.02 4.36 15.65
CA GLN A 355 1.25 5.63 14.95
C GLN A 355 0.23 6.70 15.33
N ALA A 356 -1.06 6.37 15.46
CA ALA A 356 -2.05 7.33 15.94
C ALA A 356 -1.72 7.85 17.34
N ASN A 357 -1.27 6.97 18.25
CA ASN A 357 -0.75 7.40 19.55
C ASN A 357 0.49 8.29 19.41
N ARG A 358 1.42 7.96 18.50
CA ARG A 358 2.57 8.82 18.22
C ARG A 358 2.14 10.21 17.77
N LEU A 359 1.17 10.33 16.87
CA LEU A 359 0.60 11.61 16.44
C LEU A 359 -0.02 12.38 17.61
N LYS A 360 -0.83 11.70 18.44
CA LYS A 360 -1.38 12.27 19.70
C LYS A 360 -0.28 12.87 20.58
N THR A 361 0.80 12.13 20.81
CA THR A 361 1.92 12.61 21.65
C THR A 361 2.72 13.76 21.03
N GLN A 362 2.63 13.96 19.72
CA GLN A 362 3.20 15.13 19.03
C GLN A 362 2.25 16.33 19.01
N GLY A 363 1.05 16.20 19.60
CA GLY A 363 0.06 17.28 19.70
C GLY A 363 -0.72 17.52 18.41
N VAL A 364 -0.73 16.54 17.50
CA VAL A 364 -1.53 16.55 16.26
C VAL A 364 -2.62 15.49 16.28
#